data_AF-A0A6L7TIW6-F1
#
_entry.id   AF-A0A6L7TIW6-F1
#
_cell.length_a   1.000
_cell.length_b   1.000
_cell.length_c   1.000
_cell.angle_alpha   90.00
_cell.angle_beta   90.00
_cell.angle_gamma   90.00
#
_symmetry.space_group_name_H-M   'P 1'
#
loop_
_entity.id
_entity.type
_entity.pdbx_description
1 polymer ?
#
loop_
_entity_poly.entity_id
_entity_poly.type
_entity_poly.pdbx_seq_one_letter_code
_entity_poly.pdbx_strand_id
1 'polypeptide(L)'
;MFIKVEPAEFFMYRVILVFDLENPNSEDQEARDYMTEWELEPKYQWTGDFEGSNSEIMQFGGCYLGRHLGKISEIQRSHVEREIITAEIVQVLDDDEHPVAIPEALREETIRNLVETFHQPDVFQPNDEGLLEAVLDAPAVRQAARELVSAAAGA
;
A
#
# COMPACT_ATOMS: atom_id res chain seq x y z
N MET A 1 -3.05 1.82 8.23
CA MET A 1 -4.06 1.11 9.04
C MET A 1 -3.45 -0.11 9.76
N PHE A 2 -3.88 -0.43 10.98
CA PHE A 2 -3.56 -1.71 11.64
C PHE A 2 -4.82 -2.57 11.80
N ILE A 3 -4.70 -3.88 11.57
CA ILE A 3 -5.79 -4.85 11.74
C ILE A 3 -5.42 -5.83 12.85
N LYS A 4 -6.15 -5.78 13.97
CA LYS A 4 -6.01 -6.73 15.08
C LYS A 4 -7.17 -7.72 15.08
N VAL A 5 -6.85 -9.02 15.16
CA VAL A 5 -7.85 -10.07 15.39
C VAL A 5 -7.60 -10.68 16.76
N GLU A 6 -8.57 -10.59 17.66
CA GLU A 6 -8.45 -11.08 19.02
C GLU A 6 -9.54 -12.09 19.36
N PRO A 7 -9.24 -13.13 20.16
CA PRO A 7 -10.27 -14.01 20.70
C PRO A 7 -11.31 -13.23 21.51
N ALA A 8 -12.57 -13.65 21.41
CA ALA A 8 -13.67 -13.23 22.27
C ALA A 8 -14.30 -14.47 22.93
N GLU A 9 -15.16 -14.27 23.92
CA GLU A 9 -15.82 -15.39 24.61
C GLU A 9 -16.63 -16.27 23.63
N PHE A 10 -16.70 -17.58 23.89
CA PHE A 10 -17.50 -18.57 23.13
C PHE A 10 -17.23 -18.65 21.61
N PHE A 11 -16.01 -19.05 21.20
CA PHE A 11 -15.63 -19.27 19.78
C PHE A 11 -15.81 -18.05 18.86
N MET A 12 -16.01 -16.87 19.43
CA MET A 12 -16.07 -15.62 18.70
C MET A 12 -14.67 -14.99 18.66
N TYR A 13 -14.48 -14.10 17.70
CA TYR A 13 -13.35 -13.18 17.70
C TYR A 13 -13.88 -11.77 17.50
N ARG A 14 -13.08 -10.77 17.85
CA ARG A 14 -13.32 -9.37 17.50
C ARG A 14 -12.23 -8.91 16.54
N VAL A 15 -12.61 -7.99 15.68
CA VAL A 15 -11.68 -7.32 14.78
C VAL A 15 -11.58 -5.87 15.24
N ILE A 16 -10.35 -5.37 15.35
CA ILE A 16 -10.07 -3.99 15.70
C ILE A 16 -9.29 -3.39 14.53
N LEU A 17 -9.84 -2.33 13.94
CA LEU A 17 -9.13 -1.50 12.97
C LEU A 17 -8.61 -0.27 13.70
N VAL A 18 -7.36 0.10 13.41
CA VAL A 18 -6.73 1.29 13.98
C VAL A 18 -6.21 2.17 12.85
N PHE A 19 -6.57 3.44 12.90
CA PHE A 19 -6.16 4.47 11.97
C PHE A 19 -5.40 5.56 12.73
N ASP A 20 -4.14 5.79 12.38
CA ASP A 20 -3.37 6.89 12.94
C ASP A 20 -3.94 8.22 12.41
N LEU A 21 -4.31 9.12 13.33
CA LEU A 21 -4.89 10.42 12.98
C LEU A 21 -3.83 11.50 12.75
N GLU A 22 -2.62 11.27 13.23
CA GLU A 22 -1.48 12.18 13.09
C GLU A 22 -0.70 11.87 11.82
N ASN A 23 -0.51 10.58 11.50
CA ASN A 23 0.18 10.09 10.31
C ASN A 23 -0.68 9.05 9.57
N PRO A 24 -1.75 9.48 8.88
CA PRO A 24 -2.59 8.56 8.12
C PRO A 24 -1.78 7.81 7.05
N ASN A 25 -2.03 6.52 6.92
CA ASN A 25 -1.40 5.71 5.87
C ASN A 25 -2.14 5.88 4.54
N SER A 26 -1.47 5.57 3.44
CA SER A 26 -1.99 5.78 2.08
C SER A 26 -3.28 5.00 1.81
N GLU A 27 -3.46 3.83 2.42
CA GLU A 27 -4.65 2.99 2.27
C GLU A 27 -5.86 3.45 3.11
N ASP A 28 -5.64 4.33 4.09
CA ASP A 28 -6.63 4.60 5.15
C ASP A 28 -7.94 5.14 4.58
N GLN A 29 -7.87 6.03 3.57
CA GLN A 29 -9.06 6.60 2.95
C GLN A 29 -9.84 5.55 2.15
N GLU A 30 -9.16 4.72 1.35
CA GLU A 30 -9.83 3.69 0.54
C GLU A 30 -10.48 2.62 1.42
N ALA A 31 -9.83 2.24 2.53
CA ALA A 31 -10.42 1.34 3.51
C ALA A 31 -11.70 1.93 4.14
N ARG A 32 -11.71 3.24 4.42
CA ARG A 32 -12.90 3.95 4.95
C ARG A 32 -14.01 4.07 3.92
N ASP A 33 -13.67 4.37 2.67
CA ASP A 33 -14.63 4.45 1.57
C ASP A 33 -15.29 3.09 1.35
N TYR A 34 -14.50 2.01 1.36
CA TYR A 34 -15.02 0.64 1.29
C TYR A 34 -15.96 0.32 2.46
N MET A 35 -15.59 0.66 3.70
CA MET A 35 -16.48 0.47 4.85
C MET A 35 -17.78 1.27 4.71
N THR A 36 -17.71 2.50 4.19
CA THR A 36 -18.87 3.36 3.97
C THR A 36 -19.79 2.80 2.89
N GLU A 37 -19.24 2.36 1.75
CA GLU A 37 -20.00 1.76 0.65
C GLU A 37 -20.78 0.51 1.09
N TRP A 38 -20.16 -0.30 1.97
CA TRP A 38 -20.75 -1.55 2.46
C TRP A 38 -21.52 -1.38 3.78
N GLU A 39 -21.76 -0.14 4.22
CA GLU A 39 -22.49 0.21 5.45
C GLU A 39 -21.94 -0.55 6.68
N LEU A 40 -20.61 -0.64 6.78
CA LEU A 40 -19.90 -1.34 7.83
C LEU A 40 -19.72 -0.44 9.06
N GLU A 41 -20.62 -0.58 10.03
CA GLU A 41 -20.59 0.22 11.25
C GLU A 41 -19.86 -0.49 12.40
N PRO A 42 -18.93 0.17 13.09
CA PRO A 42 -18.27 -0.42 14.26
C PRO A 42 -19.24 -0.55 15.43
N LYS A 43 -19.06 -1.62 16.21
CA LYS A 43 -19.79 -1.78 17.49
C LYS A 43 -19.33 -0.75 18.52
N TYR A 44 -18.03 -0.43 18.51
CA TYR A 44 -17.43 0.60 19.34
C TYR A 44 -16.43 1.40 18.51
N GLN A 45 -16.44 2.71 18.68
CA GLN A 45 -15.52 3.64 18.04
C GLN A 45 -15.08 4.67 19.07
N TRP A 46 -13.77 4.89 19.16
CA TRP A 46 -13.20 5.89 20.06
C TRP A 46 -11.83 6.35 19.56
N THR A 47 -11.36 7.48 20.07
CA THR A 47 -9.99 7.94 19.88
C THR A 47 -9.14 7.62 21.11
N GLY A 48 -7.87 7.28 20.89
CA GLY A 48 -6.95 6.95 21.97
C GLY A 48 -5.53 6.75 21.49
N ASP A 49 -4.61 6.58 22.44
CA ASP A 49 -3.22 6.25 22.14
C ASP A 49 -3.12 4.81 21.60
N PHE A 50 -2.43 4.65 20.47
CA PHE A 50 -2.00 3.37 19.94
C PHE A 50 -0.57 3.52 19.41
N GLU A 51 0.35 2.73 19.97
CA GLU A 51 1.78 2.74 19.61
C GLU A 51 2.44 4.14 19.67
N GLY A 52 1.94 5.03 20.54
CA GLY A 52 2.46 6.38 20.72
C GLY A 52 1.86 7.45 19.80
N SER A 53 0.91 7.08 18.93
CA SER A 53 0.15 8.02 18.09
C SER A 53 -1.30 8.13 18.56
N ASN A 54 -1.88 9.33 18.49
CA ASN A 54 -3.32 9.49 18.64
C ASN A 54 -4.04 8.85 17.43
N SER A 55 -4.86 7.85 17.71
CA SER A 55 -5.47 7.00 16.71
C SER A 55 -6.98 6.89 16.90
N GLU A 56 -7.70 6.70 15.80
CA GLU A 56 -9.08 6.23 15.83
C GLU A 56 -9.11 4.71 15.84
N ILE A 57 -9.84 4.15 16.80
CA ILE A 57 -9.95 2.72 17.01
C ILE A 57 -11.42 2.31 16.79
N MET A 58 -11.61 1.34 15.91
CA MET A 58 -12.92 0.79 15.55
C MET A 58 -12.97 -0.70 15.86
N GLN A 59 -13.93 -1.13 16.68
CA GLN A 59 -14.12 -2.52 17.04
C GLN A 59 -15.38 -3.12 16.38
N PHE A 60 -15.21 -4.26 15.74
CA PHE A 60 -16.25 -5.02 15.07
C PHE A 60 -16.38 -6.45 15.65
N GLY A 61 -17.56 -7.04 15.48
CA GLY A 61 -17.76 -8.46 15.70
C GLY A 61 -17.09 -9.28 14.60
N GLY A 62 -16.43 -10.39 14.95
CA GLY A 62 -15.65 -11.20 14.02
C GLY A 62 -16.45 -11.74 12.84
N CYS A 63 -17.64 -12.30 13.07
CA CYS A 63 -18.49 -12.79 11.99
C CYS A 63 -19.02 -11.68 11.07
N TYR A 64 -19.12 -10.44 11.58
CA TYR A 64 -19.60 -9.28 10.83
C TYR A 64 -18.52 -8.79 9.87
N LEU A 65 -17.34 -8.44 10.41
CA LEU A 65 -16.26 -7.92 9.56
C LEU A 65 -15.47 -9.04 8.85
N GLY A 66 -15.56 -10.28 9.31
CA GLY A 66 -14.80 -11.41 8.77
C GLY A 66 -15.01 -11.67 7.28
N ARG A 67 -16.19 -11.35 6.74
CA ARG A 67 -16.48 -11.47 5.29
C ARG A 67 -15.84 -10.36 4.45
N HIS A 68 -15.40 -9.29 5.10
CA HIS A 68 -14.82 -8.09 4.48
C HIS A 68 -13.31 -7.99 4.71
N LEU A 69 -12.78 -8.70 5.72
CA LEU A 69 -11.35 -8.71 6.07
C LEU A 69 -10.46 -9.02 4.87
N GLY A 70 -10.86 -9.94 3.99
CA GLY A 70 -10.08 -10.25 2.78
C GLY A 70 -9.91 -9.03 1.88
N LYS A 71 -10.99 -8.27 1.65
CA LYS A 71 -10.95 -7.07 0.79
C LYS A 71 -10.22 -5.90 1.46
N ILE A 72 -10.44 -5.70 2.76
CA ILE A 72 -9.73 -4.67 3.53
C ILE A 72 -8.22 -4.96 3.57
N SER A 73 -7.84 -6.24 3.71
CA SER A 73 -6.42 -6.66 3.66
C SER A 73 -5.83 -6.49 2.26
N GLU A 74 -6.62 -6.74 1.21
CA GLU A 74 -6.20 -6.50 -0.18
C GLU A 74 -5.96 -5.01 -0.46
N ILE A 75 -6.82 -4.13 0.06
CA ILE A 75 -6.64 -2.67 -0.03
C ILE A 75 -5.30 -2.29 0.61
N GLN A 76 -5.07 -2.69 1.87
CA GLN A 76 -3.80 -2.43 2.55
C GLN A 76 -2.60 -2.95 1.76
N ARG A 77 -2.66 -4.21 1.31
CA ARG A 77 -1.58 -4.85 0.56
C ARG A 77 -1.27 -4.10 -0.74
N SER A 78 -2.28 -3.69 -1.50
CA SER A 78 -2.10 -2.99 -2.77
C SER A 78 -1.35 -1.66 -2.61
N HIS A 79 -1.67 -0.90 -1.57
CA HIS A 79 -0.96 0.36 -1.27
C HIS A 79 0.48 0.11 -0.83
N VAL A 80 0.71 -0.86 0.06
CA VAL A 80 2.07 -1.26 0.46
C VAL A 80 2.91 -1.72 -0.72
N GLU A 81 2.35 -2.57 -1.60
CA GLU A 81 3.03 -3.02 -2.81
C GLU A 81 3.41 -1.85 -3.74
N ARG A 82 2.52 -0.87 -3.89
CA ARG A 82 2.79 0.35 -4.68
C ARG A 82 3.89 1.21 -4.06
N GLU A 83 3.94 1.34 -2.75
CA GLU A 83 5.01 2.08 -2.07
C GLU A 83 6.37 1.39 -2.24
N ILE A 84 6.41 0.06 -2.04
CA ILE A 84 7.63 -0.75 -2.20
C ILE A 84 8.14 -0.66 -3.64
N ILE A 85 7.28 -0.89 -4.63
CA ILE A 85 7.72 -0.88 -6.03
C ILE A 85 8.11 0.54 -6.49
N THR A 86 7.46 1.58 -5.98
CA THR A 86 7.84 2.97 -6.24
C THR A 86 9.25 3.25 -5.72
N ALA A 87 9.54 2.83 -4.49
CA ALA A 87 10.87 3.00 -3.90
C ALA A 87 11.95 2.27 -4.71
N GLU A 88 11.68 1.02 -5.14
CA GLU A 88 12.61 0.25 -5.96
C GLU A 88 12.83 0.88 -7.34
N ILE A 89 11.77 1.35 -8.01
CA ILE A 89 11.89 2.07 -9.29
C ILE A 89 12.75 3.32 -9.12
N VAL A 90 12.50 4.12 -8.08
CA VAL A 90 13.29 5.33 -7.81
C VAL A 90 14.76 4.96 -7.60
N GLN A 91 15.05 3.94 -6.81
CA GLN A 91 16.42 3.45 -6.59
C GLN A 91 17.10 3.00 -7.89
N VAL A 92 16.39 2.27 -8.75
CA VAL A 92 16.93 1.80 -10.05
C VAL A 92 17.24 2.96 -11.00
N LEU A 93 16.42 4.01 -10.99
CA LEU A 93 16.54 5.17 -11.87
C LEU A 93 17.59 6.18 -11.40
N ASP A 94 17.75 6.31 -10.07
CA ASP A 94 18.74 7.18 -9.43
C ASP A 94 20.11 6.48 -9.27
N ASP A 95 20.29 5.27 -9.82
CA ASP A 95 21.59 4.57 -9.87
C ASP A 95 22.61 5.34 -10.73
N ASP A 96 23.61 5.92 -10.06
CA ASP A 96 24.70 6.70 -10.65
C ASP A 96 25.54 5.91 -11.68
N GLU A 97 25.60 4.57 -11.59
CA GLU A 97 26.35 3.76 -12.55
C GLU A 97 25.64 3.68 -13.91
N HIS A 98 24.31 3.80 -13.92
CA HIS A 98 23.46 3.63 -15.10
C HIS A 98 22.34 4.68 -15.18
N PRO A 99 22.68 5.98 -15.26
CA PRO A 99 21.70 7.04 -15.13
C PRO A 99 20.67 7.03 -16.26
N VAL A 100 19.42 7.35 -15.91
CA VAL A 100 18.35 7.61 -16.88
C VAL A 100 18.00 9.10 -16.83
N ALA A 101 18.22 9.80 -17.93
CA ALA A 101 17.91 11.23 -18.02
C ALA A 101 16.39 11.42 -18.16
N ILE A 102 15.72 11.66 -17.04
CA ILE A 102 14.29 11.98 -16.99
C ILE A 102 14.15 13.47 -16.67
N PRO A 103 13.49 14.27 -17.53
CA PRO A 103 13.18 15.66 -17.21
C PRO A 103 12.32 15.74 -15.96
N GLU A 104 12.63 16.68 -15.05
CA GLU A 104 11.90 16.83 -13.76
C GLU A 104 10.38 16.93 -13.96
N ALA A 105 9.94 17.65 -15.00
CA ALA A 105 8.53 17.82 -15.35
C ALA A 105 7.81 16.51 -15.72
N LEU A 106 8.55 15.47 -16.13
CA LEU A 106 8.02 14.16 -16.50
C LEU A 106 8.29 13.08 -15.44
N ARG A 107 9.05 13.40 -14.38
CA ARG A 107 9.55 12.40 -13.42
C ARG A 107 8.41 11.68 -12.72
N GLU A 108 7.47 12.42 -12.15
CA GLU A 108 6.33 11.86 -11.42
C GLU A 108 5.44 10.98 -12.32
N GLU A 109 5.11 11.45 -13.53
CA GLU A 109 4.31 10.69 -14.49
C GLU A 109 5.04 9.43 -14.96
N THR A 110 6.34 9.53 -15.23
CA THR A 110 7.17 8.39 -15.64
C THR A 110 7.19 7.32 -14.55
N ILE A 111 7.46 7.70 -13.29
CA ILE A 111 7.43 6.76 -12.15
C ILE A 111 6.06 6.11 -12.02
N ARG A 112 4.98 6.88 -12.08
CA ARG A 112 3.60 6.35 -12.01
C ARG A 112 3.33 5.30 -13.09
N ASN A 113 3.72 5.59 -14.34
CA ASN A 113 3.54 4.65 -15.45
C ASN A 113 4.39 3.38 -15.30
N LEU A 114 5.60 3.51 -14.76
CA LEU A 114 6.45 2.36 -14.45
C LEU A 114 5.85 1.51 -13.34
N VAL A 115 5.34 2.12 -12.26
CA VAL A 115 4.63 1.40 -11.19
C VAL A 115 3.50 0.57 -11.77
N GLU A 116 2.62 1.16 -12.58
CA GLU A 116 1.51 0.43 -13.22
C GLU A 116 1.98 -0.67 -14.17
N THR A 117 3.14 -0.49 -14.82
CA THR A 117 3.69 -1.49 -15.75
C THR A 117 4.31 -2.69 -15.03
N PHE A 118 4.99 -2.43 -13.91
CA PHE A 118 5.79 -3.42 -13.19
C PHE A 118 5.09 -3.98 -11.94
N HIS A 119 3.93 -3.45 -11.53
CA HIS A 119 3.13 -3.96 -10.41
C HIS A 119 2.49 -5.31 -10.77
N GLN A 120 3.31 -6.36 -10.76
CA GLN A 120 2.92 -7.74 -11.02
C GLN A 120 3.13 -8.59 -9.75
N PRO A 121 2.25 -9.55 -9.43
CA PRO A 121 2.35 -10.31 -8.18
C PRO A 121 3.65 -11.10 -8.01
N ASP A 122 4.35 -11.43 -9.09
CA ASP A 122 5.59 -12.21 -9.12
C ASP A 122 6.85 -11.40 -8.81
N VAL A 123 6.79 -10.06 -8.85
CA VAL A 123 7.92 -9.21 -8.47
C VAL A 123 8.08 -9.07 -6.95
N PHE A 124 7.07 -9.45 -6.17
CA PHE A 124 7.10 -9.33 -4.72
C PHE A 124 7.52 -10.64 -4.05
N GLN A 125 8.54 -10.57 -3.21
CA GLN A 125 9.03 -11.73 -2.48
C GLN A 125 9.46 -11.34 -1.05
N PRO A 126 9.47 -12.29 -0.10
CA PRO A 126 10.03 -12.04 1.21
C PRO A 126 11.56 -11.98 1.14
N ASN A 127 12.14 -10.98 1.82
CA ASN A 127 13.58 -10.88 2.04
C ASN A 127 14.05 -11.79 3.20
N ASP A 128 15.34 -11.71 3.55
CA ASP A 128 15.95 -12.52 4.62
C ASP A 128 15.32 -12.30 6.02
N GLU A 129 14.66 -11.16 6.23
CA GLU A 129 13.96 -10.82 7.48
C GLU A 129 12.46 -11.22 7.44
N GLY A 130 11.99 -11.76 6.31
CA GLY A 130 10.59 -12.10 6.08
C GLY A 130 9.72 -10.88 5.74
N LEU A 131 10.32 -9.72 5.45
CA LEU A 131 9.64 -8.52 5.00
C LEU A 131 9.44 -8.56 3.48
N LEU A 132 8.37 -7.95 2.99
CA LEU A 132 8.08 -7.90 1.56
C LEU A 132 9.04 -6.92 0.86
N GLU A 133 9.68 -7.35 -0.21
CA GLU A 133 10.49 -6.53 -1.11
C GLU A 133 10.03 -6.70 -2.57
N ALA A 134 10.27 -5.70 -3.41
CA ALA A 134 10.08 -5.80 -4.85
C ALA A 134 11.43 -6.08 -5.52
N VAL A 135 11.48 -7.08 -6.39
CA VAL A 135 12.66 -7.41 -7.17
C VAL A 135 12.37 -7.19 -8.64
N LEU A 136 12.99 -6.15 -9.18
CA LEU A 136 12.78 -5.69 -10.55
C LEU A 136 14.00 -6.00 -11.42
N ASP A 137 13.75 -6.30 -12.70
CA ASP A 137 14.80 -6.29 -13.72
C ASP A 137 15.20 -4.84 -14.02
N ALA A 138 16.26 -4.37 -13.35
CA ALA A 138 16.74 -2.99 -13.46
C ALA A 138 16.99 -2.54 -14.92
N PRO A 139 17.67 -3.33 -15.79
CA PRO A 139 17.70 -3.07 -17.23
C PRO A 139 16.33 -2.84 -17.89
N ALA A 140 15.33 -3.66 -17.58
CA ALA A 140 13.99 -3.53 -18.15
C ALA A 140 13.29 -2.24 -17.68
N VAL A 141 13.39 -1.91 -16.38
CA VAL A 141 12.83 -0.66 -15.82
C VAL A 141 13.45 0.56 -16.50
N ARG A 142 14.78 0.60 -16.64
CA ARG A 142 15.48 1.71 -17.29
C ARG A 142 15.12 1.84 -18.77
N GLN A 143 14.94 0.72 -19.45
CA GLN A 143 14.52 0.72 -20.85
C GLN A 143 13.11 1.31 -21.00
N ALA A 144 12.16 0.83 -20.20
CA ALA A 144 10.79 1.35 -20.19
C ALA A 144 10.74 2.85 -19.85
N ALA A 145 11.56 3.32 -18.91
CA ALA A 145 11.65 4.74 -18.56
C ALA A 145 12.10 5.59 -19.76
N ARG A 146 13.12 5.14 -20.51
CA ARG A 146 13.59 5.83 -21.73
C ARG A 146 12.51 5.90 -22.81
N GLU A 147 11.75 4.83 -22.98
CA GLU A 147 10.65 4.76 -23.94
C GLU A 147 9.54 5.76 -23.58
N LEU A 148 9.16 5.84 -22.30
CA LEU A 148 8.17 6.81 -21.81
C LEU A 148 8.61 8.26 -22.02
N VAL A 149 9.87 8.58 -21.67
CA VAL A 149 10.42 9.93 -21.88
C VAL A 149 10.48 10.28 -23.37
N SER A 150 10.87 9.32 -24.22
CA SER A 150 10.94 9.54 -25.67
C SER A 150 9.56 9.75 -26.28
N ALA A 151 8.56 9.00 -25.82
CA ALA A 151 7.18 9.15 -26.26
C ALA A 151 6.59 10.51 -25.87
N ALA A 152 6.84 10.97 -24.64
CA ALA A 152 6.38 12.27 -24.15
C ALA A 152 7.07 13.45 -24.85
N ALA A 153 8.33 13.31 -25.27
CA ALA A 153 9.06 14.33 -26.01
C ALA A 153 8.66 14.45 -27.50
N GLY A 154 8.01 13.40 -28.04
CA GLY A 154 7.52 13.37 -29.42
C GLY A 154 6.06 13.79 -29.59
N ALA A 155 5.33 14.02 -28.48
CA ALA A 155 3.95 14.48 -28.44
C ALA A 155 3.87 16.02 -28.37
#